data_AF-A0A3D2IIA5-F1
#
_entry.id   AF-A0A3D2IIA5-F1
#
_cell.length_a   1.000
_cell.length_b   1.000
_cell.length_c   1.000
_cell.angle_alpha   90.00
_cell.angle_beta   90.00
_cell.angle_gamma   90.00
#
_symmetry.space_group_name_H-M   'P 1'
#
loop_
_entity.id
_entity.type
_entity.pdbx_description
1 polymer ?
#
loop_
_entity_poly.entity_id
_entity_poly.type
_entity_poly.pdbx_seq_one_letter_code
_entity_poly.pdbx_strand_id
1 'polypeptide(L)' 'MAEARLYTQYKEEITSKLTEEFGYDNKMSIPKLQKIVINVGVGEAIQDKKVLDTVVENIAQITGQMP' A
#
# COMPACT_ATOMS: atom_id res chain seq x y z
N MET A 1 6.63 5.43 19.12
CA MET A 1 6.03 4.49 18.15
C MET A 1 7.14 4.01 17.25
N ALA A 2 7.32 2.71 17.07
CA ALA A 2 8.35 2.19 16.18
C ALA A 2 7.98 2.53 14.72
N GLU A 3 8.94 3.04 13.96
CA GLU A 3 8.75 3.38 12.56
C GLU A 3 8.68 2.10 11.71
N ALA A 4 7.79 2.05 10.72
CA ALA A 4 7.60 0.84 9.92
C ALA A 4 8.86 0.53 9.08
N ARG A 5 9.33 -0.72 9.10
CA ARG A 5 10.57 -1.17 8.42
C ARG A 5 10.69 -0.66 6.97
N LEU A 6 9.62 -0.79 6.18
CA LEU A 6 9.62 -0.38 4.76
C LEU A 6 9.72 1.14 4.59
N TYR A 7 9.19 1.92 5.53
CA TYR A 7 9.28 3.37 5.48
C TYR A 7 10.68 3.86 5.82
N THR A 8 11.34 3.25 6.80
CA THR A 8 12.76 3.49 7.11
C THR A 8 13.64 3.14 5.91
N GLN A 9 13.44 1.96 5.32
CA GLN A 9 14.17 1.54 4.13
C GLN A 9 13.97 2.51 2.95
N TYR A 10 12.74 2.97 2.73
CA TYR A 10 12.46 3.97 1.70
C TYR A 10 13.26 5.25 1.93
N LYS A 11 13.24 5.79 3.15
CA LYS A 11 13.93 7.04 3.50
C LYS A 11 15.44 6.96 3.37
N GLU A 12 16.06 5.89 3.85
CA GLU A 12 17.51 5.82 4.00
C GLU A 12 18.19 5.25 2.75
N GLU A 13 17.64 4.17 2.21
CA GLU A 13 18.28 3.39 1.14
C GLU A 13 17.74 3.78 -0.24
N ILE A 14 16.41 3.77 -0.40
CA ILE A 14 15.79 3.92 -1.72
C ILE A 14 15.91 5.35 -2.25
N THR A 15 15.71 6.38 -1.41
CA THR A 15 15.84 7.78 -1.87
C THR A 15 17.25 8.10 -2.35
N SER A 16 18.27 7.61 -1.65
CA SER A 16 19.68 7.79 -2.00
C SER A 16 19.99 7.14 -3.35
N LYS A 17 19.60 5.87 -3.53
CA LYS A 17 19.76 5.13 -4.79
C LYS A 17 19.06 5.82 -5.96
N LEU A 18 17.81 6.26 -5.77
CA LEU A 18 17.06 6.97 -6.81
C LEU A 18 17.69 8.32 -7.17
N THR A 19 18.28 9.01 -6.20
CA THR A 19 18.96 10.29 -6.45
C THR A 19 20.24 10.09 -7.26
N GLU A 20 21.02 9.05 -6.93
CA GLU A 20 22.24 8.69 -7.66
C GLU A 20 21.96 8.19 -9.08
N GLU A 21 20.92 7.36 -9.25
CA GLU A 21 20.59 6.76 -10.54
C GLU A 21 19.95 7.74 -11.52
N PHE A 22 19.08 8.64 -11.03
CA PHE A 22 18.29 9.56 -11.87
C PHE A 22 18.69 11.03 -11.75
N GLY A 23 19.66 11.37 -10.90
CA GLY A 23 20.24 12.71 -10.81
C GLY A 23 19.25 13.78 -10.32
N TYR A 24 18.38 13.47 -9.35
CA TYR A 24 17.41 14.45 -8.85
C TYR A 24 18.09 15.58 -8.07
N ASP A 25 18.04 16.81 -8.58
CA ASP A 25 18.57 18.01 -7.89
C ASP A 25 17.73 18.42 -6.67
N ASN A 26 16.44 18.05 -6.66
CA ASN A 26 15.50 18.41 -5.61
C ASN A 26 15.00 17.15 -4.88
N LYS A 27 15.18 17.11 -3.56
CA LYS A 27 14.71 16.03 -2.68
C LYS A 27 13.19 15.80 -2.77
N MET A 28 12.43 16.84 -3.10
CA MET A 28 10.98 16.74 -3.25
C MET A 28 10.55 16.13 -4.58
N SER A 29 11.44 16.06 -5.57
CA SER A 29 11.19 15.42 -6.86
C SER A 29 11.33 13.90 -6.83
N ILE A 30 11.89 13.35 -5.75
CA ILE A 30 12.05 11.89 -5.58
C ILE A 30 10.65 11.24 -5.50
N PRO A 31 10.36 10.23 -6.35
CA PRO A 31 9.05 9.57 -6.39
C PRO A 31 8.63 8.97 -5.05
N LYS A 32 7.37 9.20 -4.65
CA LYS A 32 6.78 8.71 -3.40
C LYS A 32 5.54 7.87 -3.67
N LEU A 33 5.29 6.88 -2.82
CA LEU A 33 4.01 6.16 -2.80
C LEU A 33 2.91 7.06 -2.22
N GLN A 34 1.89 7.37 -3.01
CA GLN A 34 0.78 8.22 -2.57
C GLN A 34 -0.38 7.43 -1.97
N LYS A 35 -0.80 6.34 -2.62
CA LYS A 35 -1.91 5.49 -2.17
C LYS A 35 -1.74 4.07 -2.68
N ILE A 36 -2.24 3.11 -1.91
CA ILE A 36 -2.39 1.71 -2.33
C ILE A 36 -3.88 1.41 -2.27
N VAL A 37 -4.47 1.09 -3.43
CA VAL A 37 -5.89 0.74 -3.52
C VAL A 37 -6.00 -0.77 -3.67
N ILE A 38 -6.77 -1.40 -2.80
CA ILE A 38 -7.04 -2.84 -2.84
C ILE A 38 -8.45 -3.00 -3.38
N ASN A 39 -8.59 -3.78 -4.46
CA ASN A 39 -9.87 -4.11 -5.07
C ASN A 39 -10.02 -5.62 -5.05
N VAL A 40 -11.16 -6.10 -4.54
CA VAL A 40 -11.52 -7.52 -4.59
C VAL A 40 -12.72 -7.69 -5.51
N GLY A 41 -12.49 -8.37 -6.64
CA GLY A 41 -13.57 -8.77 -7.54
C GLY A 41 -14.25 -10.02 -7.01
N VAL A 42 -15.49 -9.90 -6.54
CA VAL A 42 -16.28 -11.04 -6.04
C VAL A 42 -17.45 -11.31 -6.98
N GLY A 43 -17.21 -12.08 -8.05
CA GLY A 43 -18.23 -12.41 -9.04
C GLY A 43 -19.36 -13.28 -8.48
N GLU A 44 -19.04 -14.15 -7.51
CA GLU A 44 -19.99 -15.06 -6.86
C GLU A 44 -20.88 -14.37 -5.82
N ALA A 45 -20.49 -13.17 -5.35
CA ALA A 45 -21.26 -12.40 -4.36
C ALA A 45 -22.61 -11.90 -4.89
N ILE A 46 -22.83 -11.92 -6.21
CA ILE A 46 -24.15 -11.65 -6.80
C ILE A 46 -25.16 -12.71 -6.34
N GLN A 47 -24.71 -13.94 -6.12
CA GLN A 47 -25.56 -15.08 -5.76
C GLN A 47 -25.60 -15.35 -4.25
N ASP A 48 -24.51 -15.08 -3.53
CA ASP A 48 -24.45 -15.25 -2.07
C ASP A 48 -23.82 -14.05 -1.35
N LYS A 49 -24.65 -13.35 -0.56
CA LYS A 49 -24.23 -12.20 0.25
C LYS A 49 -23.23 -12.56 1.35
N LYS A 50 -23.25 -13.79 1.87
CA LYS A 50 -22.34 -14.22 2.95
C LYS A 50 -20.88 -14.23 2.50
N VAL A 51 -20.65 -14.51 1.21
CA VAL A 51 -19.30 -14.48 0.62
C VAL A 51 -18.76 -13.05 0.63
N LEU A 52 -19.62 -12.06 0.37
CA LEU A 52 -19.24 -10.65 0.41
C LEU A 52 -18.87 -10.23 1.85
N ASP A 53 -19.69 -10.59 2.84
CA ASP A 53 -19.41 -10.29 4.25
C ASP A 53 -18.08 -10.90 4.70
N THR A 54 -17.82 -12.15 4.31
CA THR A 54 -16.56 -12.85 4.60
C THR A 54 -15.35 -12.15 3.97
N VAL A 55 -15.49 -11.68 2.73
CA VAL A 55 -14.41 -10.93 2.05
C VAL A 55 -14.14 -9.61 2.75
N VAL A 56 -15.18 -8.88 3.16
CA VAL A 56 -15.04 -7.61 3.89
C VAL A 56 -14.30 -7.82 5.21
N GLU A 57 -14.69 -8.84 5.99
CA GLU A 57 -14.03 -9.17 7.26
C GLU A 57 -12.55 -9.52 7.04
N ASN A 58 -12.23 -10.34 6.04
CA ASN A 58 -10.86 -10.72 5.74
C ASN A 58 -10.00 -9.52 5.33
N ILE A 59 -10.50 -8.64 4.44
CA ILE A 59 -9.75 -7.45 4.03
C ILE A 59 -9.58 -6.48 5.20
N ALA A 60 -10.59 -6.36 6.06
CA ALA A 60 -10.48 -5.55 7.28
C ALA A 60 -9.39 -6.07 8.22
N GLN A 61 -9.31 -7.40 8.41
CA GLN A 61 -8.25 -8.01 9.21
C GLN A 61 -6.85 -7.85 8.59
N ILE A 62 -6.74 -7.99 7.27
CA ILE A 62 -5.44 -7.88 6.56
C ILE A 62 -4.93 -6.45 6.54
N THR A 63 -5.80 -5.49 6.22
CA THR A 63 -5.41 -4.09 6.00
C THR A 63 -5.51 -3.23 7.25
N GLY A 64 -6.20 -3.72 8.30
CA GLY A 64 -6.55 -2.94 9.47
C GLY A 64 -7.55 -1.81 9.18
N GLN A 65 -8.13 -1.80 7.98
CA GLN A 65 -9.05 -0.79 7.50
C GLN A 65 -10.33 -1.47 7.02
N MET A 66 -11.49 -1.05 7.53
CA MET A 66 -12.76 -1.58 7.03
C MET A 66 -12.99 -1.06 5.59
N PRO A 67 -13.18 -1.95 4.60
CA PRO A 67 -13.54 -1.59 3.22
C PRO A 67 -14.88 -0.87 3.11
#